data_AF-A0A7H4N2M7-F1
#
_entry.id   AF-A0A7H4N2M7-F1
#
_cell.length_a   1.000
_cell.length_b   1.000
_cell.length_c   1.000
_cell.angle_alpha   90.00
_cell.angle_beta   90.00
_cell.angle_gamma   90.00
#
_symmetry.space_group_name_H-M   'P 1'
#
loop_
_entity.id
_entity.type
_entity.pdbx_description
1 polymer ?
#
loop_
_entity_poly.entity_id
_entity_poly.type
_entity_poly.pdbx_seq_one_letter_code
_entity_poly.pdbx_strand_id
1 'polypeptide(L)'
;MENGELAWEKLQAENMTEFEVFYGAANQRGLEQLGAGALAILETNGQISLYFYEDDDVKAGLSILPSRFTDRFTTIPRDDEYACVRCSAILTLRAGDKQLCPRCANAEWSKVSRAKRVT
;
A
#
# COMPACT_ATOMS: atom_id res chain seq x y z
N MET A 1 -2.95 -5.80 7.95
CA MET A 1 -2.69 -6.05 6.51
C MET A 1 -2.71 -7.53 6.27
N GLU A 2 -3.17 -7.97 5.10
CA GLU A 2 -3.21 -9.39 4.71
C GLU A 2 -2.70 -9.52 3.28
N ASN A 3 -1.77 -10.43 3.02
CA ASN A 3 -1.22 -10.71 1.70
C ASN A 3 -0.56 -9.52 0.97
N GLY A 4 0.00 -8.54 1.69
CA GLY A 4 0.61 -7.35 1.10
C GLY A 4 -0.36 -6.21 0.79
N GLU A 5 -1.64 -6.38 1.10
CA GLU A 5 -2.67 -5.34 0.97
C GLU A 5 -3.27 -4.95 2.32
N LEU A 6 -3.76 -3.71 2.42
CA LEU A 6 -4.56 -3.26 3.55
C LEU A 6 -5.81 -4.12 3.69
N ALA A 7 -6.13 -4.56 4.90
CA ALA A 7 -7.41 -5.21 5.21
C ALA A 7 -8.49 -4.14 5.41
N TRP A 8 -8.91 -3.50 4.31
CA TRP A 8 -9.71 -2.27 4.28
C TRP A 8 -10.97 -2.29 5.15
N GLU A 9 -11.74 -3.37 5.09
CA GLU A 9 -12.97 -3.51 5.89
C GLU A 9 -12.67 -3.57 7.39
N LYS A 10 -11.60 -4.28 7.77
CA LYS A 10 -11.16 -4.38 9.17
C LYS A 10 -10.66 -3.03 9.69
N LEU A 11 -9.96 -2.26 8.86
CA LEU A 11 -9.50 -0.92 9.24
C LEU A 11 -10.66 0.04 9.51
N GLN A 12 -11.71 -0.01 8.69
CA GLN A 12 -12.90 0.80 8.92
C GLN A 12 -13.63 0.40 10.21
N ALA A 13 -13.70 -0.90 10.52
CA ALA A 13 -14.32 -1.38 11.75
C ALA A 13 -13.57 -0.92 13.02
N GLU A 14 -12.25 -0.83 12.95
CA GLU A 14 -11.38 -0.34 14.03
C GLU A 14 -11.26 1.20 14.07
N ASN A 15 -12.02 1.91 13.23
CA ASN A 15 -11.97 3.36 13.08
C ASN A 15 -10.55 3.92 12.83
N MET A 16 -9.73 3.14 12.12
CA MET A 16 -8.36 3.50 11.77
C MET A 16 -8.27 4.04 10.35
N THR A 17 -7.33 4.95 10.16
CA THR A 17 -6.99 5.51 8.85
C THR A 17 -5.82 4.76 8.21
N GLU A 18 -5.75 4.79 6.88
CA GLU A 18 -4.60 4.29 6.14
C GLU A 18 -3.30 4.99 6.55
N PHE A 19 -3.38 6.27 6.93
CA PHE A 19 -2.25 7.06 7.37
C PHE A 19 -1.63 6.51 8.66
N GLU A 20 -2.44 6.12 9.65
CA GLU A 20 -1.97 5.51 10.89
C GLU A 20 -1.26 4.19 10.63
N VAL A 21 -1.79 3.38 9.70
CA VAL A 21 -1.15 2.12 9.29
C VAL A 21 0.17 2.37 8.58
N PHE A 22 0.22 3.30 7.62
CA PHE A 22 1.43 3.62 6.87
C PHE A 22 2.51 4.20 7.77
N TYR A 23 2.15 5.08 8.70
CA TYR A 23 3.10 5.69 9.62
C TYR A 23 3.67 4.67 10.61
N GLY A 24 2.83 3.80 11.17
CA GLY A 24 3.29 2.72 12.04
C GLY A 24 4.18 1.72 11.29
N ALA A 25 3.84 1.41 10.04
CA ALA A 25 4.62 0.48 9.21
C ALA A 25 5.95 1.07 8.71
N ALA A 26 5.99 2.36 8.35
CA ALA A 26 7.22 3.02 7.89
C ALA A 26 8.27 3.18 9.00
N ASN A 27 7.83 3.35 10.26
CA ASN A 27 8.73 3.44 11.41
C ASN A 27 9.37 2.09 11.79
N GLN A 28 8.86 0.99 11.24
CA GLN A 28 9.35 -0.36 11.52
C GLN A 28 10.33 -0.80 10.41
N ARG A 29 11.63 -0.74 10.72
CA ARG A 29 12.75 -1.41 10.02
C ARG A 29 12.67 -1.45 8.47
N GLY A 30 12.76 -0.28 7.82
CA GLY A 30 13.15 -0.18 6.42
C GLY A 30 12.11 -0.67 5.40
N LEU A 31 10.82 -0.72 5.78
CA LEU A 31 9.74 -1.03 4.85
C LEU A 31 9.50 0.17 3.90
N GLU A 32 9.64 -0.05 2.59
CA GLU A 32 9.38 0.99 1.58
C GLU A 32 7.99 0.83 0.94
N GLN A 33 7.42 -0.38 0.93
CA GLN A 33 6.17 -0.68 0.24
C GLN A 33 5.41 -1.86 0.87
N LEU A 34 4.07 -1.81 0.88
CA LEU A 34 3.21 -2.73 1.65
C LEU A 34 3.27 -4.20 1.19
N GLY A 35 3.53 -4.46 -0.09
CA GLY A 35 3.66 -5.78 -0.69
C GLY A 35 4.90 -6.57 -0.23
N ALA A 36 5.85 -5.91 0.45
CA ALA A 36 6.92 -6.60 1.17
C ALA A 36 6.48 -7.13 2.54
N GLY A 37 5.36 -6.62 3.09
CA GLY A 37 4.76 -7.10 4.34
C GLY A 37 3.77 -8.25 4.09
N ALA A 38 4.03 -9.42 4.65
CA ALA A 38 3.10 -10.55 4.62
C ALA A 38 1.90 -10.34 5.54
N LEU A 39 2.12 -9.78 6.73
CA LEU A 39 1.11 -9.57 7.76
C LEU A 39 1.46 -8.34 8.60
N ALA A 40 0.47 -7.50 8.89
CA ALA A 40 0.57 -6.46 9.90
C ALA A 40 -0.53 -6.63 10.94
N ILE A 41 -0.13 -6.75 12.20
CA ILE A 41 -1.00 -6.90 13.35
C ILE A 41 -0.95 -5.60 14.14
N LEU A 42 -2.13 -5.04 14.43
CA LEU A 42 -2.26 -3.96 15.40
C LEU A 42 -2.31 -4.58 16.80
N GLU A 43 -1.34 -4.22 17.62
CA GLU A 43 -1.27 -4.64 19.01
C GLU A 43 -2.16 -3.74 19.88
N THR A 44 -2.58 -4.25 21.04
CA THR A 44 -3.46 -3.52 21.98
C THR A 44 -2.84 -2.23 22.55
N ASN A 45 -1.53 -2.06 22.41
CA ASN A 45 -0.79 -0.87 22.81
C ASN A 45 -0.66 0.19 21.69
N GLY A 46 -1.27 -0.03 20.53
CA GLY A 46 -1.21 0.86 19.37
C GLY A 46 0.04 0.70 18.49
N GLN A 47 0.91 -0.27 18.78
CA GLN A 47 2.03 -0.61 17.90
C GLN A 47 1.58 -1.52 16.76
N ILE A 48 2.28 -1.43 15.63
CA ILE A 48 2.07 -2.33 14.49
C ILE A 48 3.23 -3.33 14.43
N SER A 49 2.93 -4.61 14.62
CA SER A 49 3.87 -5.70 14.39
C SER A 49 3.84 -6.10 12.92
N LEU A 50 4.99 -6.04 12.23
CA LEU A 50 5.12 -6.43 10.83
C LEU A 50 5.85 -7.76 10.67
N TYR A 51 5.27 -8.63 9.86
CA TYR A 51 5.87 -9.87 9.37
C TYR A 51 6.06 -9.72 7.87
N PHE A 52 7.26 -10.06 7.40
CA PHE A 52 7.67 -9.82 6.02
C PHE A 52 7.67 -11.13 5.23
N TYR A 53 7.45 -11.02 3.92
CA TYR A 53 7.82 -12.10 3.00
C TYR A 53 9.35 -12.23 2.95
N GLU A 54 9.84 -13.41 2.56
CA GLU A 54 11.24 -13.51 2.12
C GLU A 54 11.44 -12.66 0.86
N ASP A 55 12.67 -12.21 0.60
CA ASP A 55 12.95 -11.26 -0.48
C ASP A 55 12.51 -11.74 -1.87
N ASP A 56 12.41 -13.06 -2.08
CA ASP A 56 11.99 -13.68 -3.32
C ASP A 56 10.46 -13.81 -3.45
N ASP A 57 9.73 -13.67 -2.34
CA ASP A 57 8.27 -13.71 -2.27
C ASP A 57 7.65 -12.30 -2.20
N VAL A 58 8.46 -11.24 -2.26
CA VAL A 58 7.99 -9.84 -2.22
C VAL A 58 7.04 -9.57 -3.39
N LYS A 59 5.84 -9.14 -3.04
CA LYS A 59 4.81 -8.78 -4.01
C LYS A 59 4.91 -7.30 -4.37
N ALA A 60 4.38 -6.96 -5.54
CA ALA A 60 4.11 -5.58 -5.88
C ALA A 60 3.17 -4.96 -4.84
N GLY A 61 3.37 -3.70 -4.49
CA GLY A 61 2.55 -3.03 -3.48
C GLY A 61 2.60 -1.52 -3.54
N LEU A 62 1.76 -0.88 -2.74
CA LEU A 62 1.78 0.56 -2.58
C LEU A 62 3.06 0.98 -1.84
N SER A 63 3.80 1.94 -2.39
CA SER A 63 4.89 2.57 -1.64
C SER A 63 4.34 3.39 -0.47
N ILE A 64 4.92 3.20 0.72
CA ILE A 64 4.55 3.94 1.94
C ILE A 64 5.39 5.19 2.14
N LEU A 65 6.23 5.53 1.16
CA LEU A 65 6.99 6.78 1.20
C LEU A 65 6.05 7.99 1.15
N PRO A 66 6.44 9.12 1.78
CA PRO A 66 5.69 10.35 1.71
C PRO A 66 5.38 10.76 0.27
N SER A 67 4.21 11.37 0.04
CA SER A 67 3.70 11.75 -1.30
C SER A 67 4.67 12.58 -2.14
N ARG A 68 5.61 13.32 -1.55
CA ARG A 68 6.65 14.06 -2.28
C ARG A 68 7.68 13.17 -2.99
N PHE A 69 7.72 11.88 -2.64
CA PHE A 69 8.62 10.87 -3.21
C PHE A 69 7.89 9.82 -4.04
N THR A 70 6.56 9.91 -4.12
CA THR A 70 5.71 8.96 -4.84
C THR A 70 4.84 9.71 -5.83
N ASP A 71 5.00 9.39 -7.10
CA ASP A 71 4.13 9.96 -8.12
C ASP A 71 2.68 9.50 -7.92
N ARG A 72 1.75 10.45 -8.03
CA ARG A 72 0.31 10.23 -7.91
C ARG A 72 -0.39 10.64 -9.20
N PHE A 73 -1.32 9.80 -9.62
CA PHE A 73 -2.01 9.91 -10.90
C PHE A 73 -3.52 9.83 -10.67
N THR A 74 -4.23 10.82 -11.19
CA THR A 74 -5.69 10.74 -11.41
C THR A 74 -6.02 10.40 -12.87
N THR A 75 -5.06 10.60 -13.77
CA THR A 75 -5.09 10.13 -15.16
C THR A 75 -3.85 9.30 -15.40
N ILE A 76 -4.04 8.07 -15.86
CA ILE A 76 -2.96 7.09 -15.97
C ILE A 76 -2.02 7.44 -17.13
N PRO A 77 -0.70 7.56 -16.90
CA PRO A 77 0.23 8.00 -17.95
C PRO A 77 0.63 6.89 -18.92
N ARG A 78 0.62 5.63 -18.49
CA ARG A 78 1.08 4.46 -19.26
C ARG A 78 0.34 3.19 -18.83
N ASP A 79 0.28 2.22 -19.73
CA ASP A 79 -0.23 0.89 -19.44
C ASP A 79 0.69 0.19 -18.43
N ASP A 80 0.19 -0.09 -17.23
CA ASP A 80 0.97 -0.69 -16.14
C ASP A 80 0.07 -1.14 -14.97
N GLU A 81 0.69 -1.68 -13.92
CA GLU A 81 0.06 -1.92 -12.62
C GLU A 81 0.14 -0.69 -11.71
N TYR A 82 -0.99 -0.37 -11.08
CA TYR A 82 -1.14 0.76 -10.19
C TYR A 82 -1.76 0.33 -8.87
N ALA A 83 -1.24 0.88 -7.77
CA ALA A 83 -1.81 0.73 -6.44
C ALA A 83 -2.66 1.94 -6.08
N CYS A 84 -3.86 1.70 -5.54
CA CYS A 84 -4.66 2.76 -4.95
C CYS A 84 -3.94 3.34 -3.72
N VAL A 85 -3.72 4.65 -3.68
CA VAL A 85 -2.97 5.30 -2.58
C VAL A 85 -3.69 5.25 -1.23
N ARG A 86 -4.98 4.89 -1.23
CA ARG A 86 -5.83 4.85 -0.04
C ARG A 86 -5.99 3.44 0.53
N CYS A 87 -6.37 2.48 -0.30
CA CYS A 87 -6.67 1.12 0.15
C CYS A 87 -5.66 0.08 -0.35
N SER A 88 -4.58 0.51 -1.02
CA SER A 88 -3.51 -0.32 -1.58
C SER A 88 -3.91 -1.35 -2.64
N ALA A 89 -5.17 -1.39 -3.08
CA ALA A 89 -5.63 -2.33 -4.10
C ALA A 89 -4.85 -2.13 -5.41
N ILE A 90 -4.40 -3.23 -6.01
CA ILE A 90 -3.62 -3.22 -7.24
C ILE A 90 -4.52 -3.53 -8.43
N LEU A 91 -4.44 -2.67 -9.46
CA LEU A 91 -5.14 -2.86 -10.72
C LEU A 91 -4.19 -2.63 -11.90
N THR A 92 -4.36 -3.40 -12.96
CA THR A 92 -3.78 -3.08 -14.27
C THR A 92 -4.63 -2.00 -14.94
N LEU A 93 -4.02 -0.84 -15.23
CA LEU A 93 -4.68 0.31 -15.82
C LEU A 93 -4.00 0.68 -17.15
N ARG A 94 -4.74 1.33 -18.03
CA ARG A 94 -4.26 1.78 -19.35
C ARG A 94 -4.04 3.28 -19.38
N ALA A 95 -3.15 3.72 -20.25
CA ALA A 95 -2.90 5.13 -20.49
C ALA A 95 -4.21 5.86 -20.84
N GLY A 96 -4.46 6.96 -20.13
CA GLY A 96 -5.68 7.76 -20.26
C GLY A 96 -6.83 7.36 -19.33
N ASP A 97 -6.74 6.23 -18.61
CA ASP A 97 -7.77 5.83 -17.64
C ASP A 97 -7.90 6.87 -16.51
N LYS A 98 -9.16 7.07 -16.07
CA LYS A 98 -9.54 7.97 -14.96
C LYS A 98 -10.51 7.30 -13.98
N GLN A 99 -10.45 5.98 -13.89
CA GLN A 99 -11.40 5.22 -13.09
C GLN A 99 -11.17 5.38 -11.59
N LEU A 100 -12.26 5.30 -10.84
CA LEU A 100 -12.22 5.26 -9.38
C LEU A 100 -11.84 3.85 -8.91
N CYS A 101 -11.16 3.77 -7.77
CA CYS A 101 -10.84 2.49 -7.16
C CYS A 101 -12.13 1.72 -6.84
N PRO A 102 -12.29 0.47 -7.32
CA PRO A 102 -13.51 -0.30 -7.09
C PRO A 102 -13.73 -0.66 -5.61
N ARG A 103 -12.67 -0.59 -4.79
CA ARG A 103 -12.71 -0.96 -3.37
C ARG A 103 -13.08 0.18 -2.43
N CYS A 104 -12.65 1.41 -2.72
CA CYS A 104 -12.81 2.55 -1.81
C CYS A 104 -13.22 3.86 -2.49
N ALA A 105 -13.54 3.81 -3.80
CA ALA A 105 -13.91 4.93 -4.66
C ALA A 105 -12.87 6.06 -4.76
N ASN A 106 -11.63 5.84 -4.32
CA ASN A 106 -10.56 6.83 -4.43
C ASN A 106 -10.14 7.03 -5.90
N ALA A 107 -9.87 8.28 -6.28
CA ALA A 107 -9.47 8.63 -7.65
C ALA A 107 -7.95 8.65 -7.88
N GLU A 108 -7.16 8.63 -6.80
CA GLU A 108 -5.70 8.69 -6.88
C GLU A 108 -5.06 7.30 -6.87
N TRP A 109 -4.09 7.16 -7.77
CA TRP A 109 -3.30 5.96 -8.01
C TRP A 109 -1.82 6.29 -7.93
N SER A 110 -0.99 5.32 -7.57
CA SER A 110 0.46 5.39 -7.70
C SER A 110 0.96 4.15 -8.44
N LYS A 111 2.15 4.23 -9.05
CA LYS A 111 2.76 3.02 -9.60
C LYS A 111 3.04 2.03 -8.48
N VAL A 112 2.86 0.75 -8.76
CA VAL A 112 3.28 -0.27 -7.80
C VAL A 112 4.80 -0.21 -7.61
N SER A 113 5.24 -0.34 -6.37
CA SER A 113 6.65 -0.56 -6.06
C SER A 113 6.91 -2.06 -5.92
N ARG A 114 8.09 -2.47 -6.38
CA ARG A 114 8.65 -3.83 -6.19
C ARG A 114 9.98 -3.77 -5.44
N ALA A 115 10.24 -2.66 -4.74
CA ALA A 115 11.45 -2.49 -3.95
C ALA A 115 11.56 -3.60 -2.89
N LYS A 116 12.75 -4.20 -2.80
CA LYS A 116 13.13 -5.11 -1.73
C LYS A 116 13.54 -4.28 -0.50
N ARG A 117 13.46 -4.88 0.69
CA ARG A 117 13.84 -4.20 1.93
C ARG A 117 15.33 -3.85 1.91
N VAL A 118 15.66 -2.67 2.41
CA VAL A 118 17.06 -2.28 2.64
C VAL A 118 17.50 -2.87 3.99
N THR A 119 18.43 -3.83 3.97
CA THR A 119 19.07 -4.43 5.15
C THR A 119 20.26 -3.64 5.66
#